data_AF-A0AAV4H5G8-F1
#
_entry.id   AF-A0AAV4H5G8-F1
#
_cell.length_a   1.000
_cell.length_b   1.000
_cell.length_c   1.000
_cell.angle_alpha   90.00
_cell.angle_beta   90.00
_cell.angle_gamma   90.00
#
_symmetry.space_group_name_H-M   'P 1'
#
loop_
_entity.id
_entity.type
_entity.pdbx_description
1 polymer ?
#
loop_
_entity_poly.entity_id
_entity_poly.type
_entity_poly.pdbx_seq_one_letter_code
_entity_poly.pdbx_strand_id
1 'polypeptide(L)'
;MGNQLAVVKESFLPFMSITWVTENSMVAAGRDCNPMVFSYGEGKITVGAKLDQPQKKQSGNIGAMNRFKNLDKKGTDSNTATDIKTQHQNTNQVSVHTGTKNDASKVATSGLDGNLILWDLKSQEFSIQALRIA
;
A
#
# COMPACT_ATOMS: atom_id res chain seq x y z
N MET A 1 -8.69 -2.41 -34.32
CA MET A 1 -8.81 -2.60 -32.86
C MET A 1 -8.47 -1.26 -32.22
N GLY A 2 -9.47 -0.55 -31.72
CA GLY A 2 -9.30 0.81 -31.20
C GLY A 2 -8.89 0.79 -29.73
N ASN A 3 -8.16 1.81 -29.29
CA ASN A 3 -7.87 2.02 -27.87
C ASN A 3 -9.19 2.27 -27.13
N GLN A 4 -9.49 1.44 -26.13
CA GLN A 4 -10.67 1.60 -25.28
C GLN A 4 -10.28 2.30 -23.98
N LEU A 5 -11.01 3.35 -23.62
CA LEU A 5 -10.81 4.06 -22.35
C LEU A 5 -11.48 3.26 -21.22
N ALA A 6 -10.69 2.85 -20.22
CA ALA A 6 -11.18 2.31 -18.96
C ALA A 6 -10.97 3.34 -17.85
N VAL A 7 -12.01 3.57 -17.03
CA VAL A 7 -11.98 4.56 -15.94
C VAL A 7 -12.49 3.91 -14.66
N VAL A 8 -11.76 4.12 -13.56
CA VAL A 8 -12.20 3.78 -12.21
C VAL A 8 -12.38 5.08 -11.42
N LYS A 9 -13.51 5.23 -10.73
CA LYS A 9 -13.83 6.39 -9.90
C LYS A 9 -14.23 5.91 -8.51
N GLU A 10 -13.35 6.13 -7.54
CA GLU A 10 -13.60 5.85 -6.13
C GLU A 10 -13.02 6.98 -5.28
N SER A 11 -13.27 6.93 -3.97
CA SER A 11 -12.85 7.94 -3.00
C SER A 11 -11.38 7.80 -2.53
N PHE A 12 -10.44 7.56 -3.45
CA PHE A 12 -9.00 7.58 -3.14
C PHE A 12 -8.41 8.99 -3.25
N LEU A 13 -7.35 9.25 -2.49
CA LEU A 13 -6.53 10.44 -2.71
C LEU A 13 -5.67 10.27 -3.97
N PRO A 14 -5.18 11.38 -4.57
CA PRO A 14 -4.41 11.30 -5.82
C PRO A 14 -3.20 10.37 -5.76
N PHE A 15 -3.12 9.45 -6.73
CA PHE A 15 -1.92 8.66 -7.01
C PHE A 15 -0.85 9.53 -7.67
N MET A 16 0.41 9.34 -7.27
CA MET A 16 1.57 10.06 -7.78
C MET A 16 2.44 9.21 -8.72
N SER A 17 2.26 7.89 -8.70
CA SER A 17 2.96 6.96 -9.58
C SER A 17 2.17 5.67 -9.72
N ILE A 18 2.39 4.98 -10.84
CA ILE A 18 1.79 3.68 -11.15
C ILE A 18 2.79 2.86 -11.98
N THR A 19 2.82 1.55 -11.76
CA THR A 19 3.59 0.62 -12.60
C THR A 19 2.79 -0.66 -12.83
N TRP A 20 2.94 -1.21 -14.04
CA TRP A 20 2.55 -2.59 -14.32
C TRP A 20 3.45 -3.55 -13.55
N VAL A 21 2.86 -4.65 -13.10
CA VAL A 21 3.53 -5.78 -12.42
C VAL A 21 3.26 -7.11 -13.12
N THR A 22 2.16 -7.19 -13.87
CA THR A 22 1.85 -8.24 -14.85
C THR A 22 1.16 -7.61 -16.06
N GLU A 23 0.76 -8.38 -17.07
CA GLU A 23 -0.03 -7.86 -18.21
C GLU A 23 -1.42 -7.35 -17.80
N ASN A 24 -1.94 -7.83 -16.66
CA ASN A 24 -3.30 -7.56 -16.21
C ASN A 24 -3.33 -6.88 -14.84
N SER A 25 -2.19 -6.60 -14.22
CA SER A 25 -2.13 -6.03 -12.86
C SER A 25 -1.17 -4.86 -12.76
N MET A 26 -1.58 -3.84 -12.02
CA MET A 26 -0.83 -2.61 -11.77
C MET A 26 -0.79 -2.31 -10.27
N VAL A 27 0.26 -1.62 -9.83
CA VAL A 27 0.35 -1.07 -8.49
C VAL A 27 0.48 0.44 -8.60
N ALA A 28 -0.35 1.18 -7.85
CA ALA A 28 -0.29 2.63 -7.74
C ALA A 28 -0.02 3.07 -6.30
N ALA A 29 0.68 4.19 -6.15
CA ALA A 29 1.04 4.79 -4.87
C ALA A 29 0.93 6.31 -4.92
N GLY A 30 0.72 6.96 -3.78
CA GLY A 30 0.50 8.40 -3.71
C GLY A 30 0.10 8.90 -2.32
N ARG A 31 -0.89 9.81 -2.29
CA ARG A 31 -1.23 10.59 -1.09
C ARG A 31 -1.96 9.81 0.01
N ASP A 32 -2.51 8.64 -0.33
CA ASP A 32 -3.08 7.73 0.67
C ASP A 32 -2.02 7.03 1.55
N CYS A 33 -0.73 7.21 1.26
CA CYS A 33 0.39 6.58 1.98
C CYS A 33 0.37 5.04 1.98
N ASN A 34 -0.51 4.43 1.17
CA ASN A 34 -0.66 2.97 1.05
C ASN A 34 -0.69 2.58 -0.43
N PRO A 35 0.26 1.76 -0.91
CA PRO A 35 0.21 1.25 -2.28
C PRO A 35 -1.01 0.37 -2.50
N MET A 36 -1.63 0.48 -3.68
CA MET A 36 -2.86 -0.23 -4.03
C MET A 36 -2.70 -0.97 -5.34
N VAL A 37 -3.23 -2.18 -5.40
CA VAL A 37 -3.26 -3.03 -6.58
C VAL A 37 -4.53 -2.79 -7.38
N PHE A 38 -4.40 -2.75 -8.69
CA PHE A 38 -5.48 -2.68 -9.66
C PHE A 38 -5.32 -3.84 -10.65
N SER A 39 -6.44 -4.35 -11.14
CA SER A 39 -6.45 -5.35 -12.20
C SER A 39 -7.19 -4.80 -13.43
N TYR A 40 -6.74 -5.21 -14.62
CA TYR A 40 -7.32 -4.88 -15.90
C TYR A 40 -7.76 -6.15 -16.61
N GLY A 41 -9.01 -6.17 -17.05
CA GLY A 41 -9.60 -7.28 -17.78
C GLY A 41 -10.91 -6.86 -18.42
N GLU A 42 -11.24 -7.45 -19.57
CA GLU A 42 -12.52 -7.21 -20.26
C GLU A 42 -12.83 -5.71 -20.52
N GLY A 43 -11.79 -4.89 -20.75
CA GLY A 43 -11.93 -3.45 -20.97
C GLY A 43 -12.29 -2.64 -19.73
N LYS A 44 -12.13 -3.20 -18.53
CA LYS A 44 -12.41 -2.55 -17.23
C LYS A 44 -11.21 -2.64 -16.30
N ILE A 45 -11.12 -1.65 -15.41
CA ILE A 45 -10.16 -1.63 -14.29
C ILE A 45 -10.94 -1.91 -13.00
N THR A 46 -10.48 -2.88 -12.22
CA THR A 46 -11.03 -3.21 -10.90
C THR A 46 -10.02 -2.89 -9.82
N VAL A 47 -10.51 -2.34 -8.71
CA VAL A 47 -9.69 -2.11 -7.51
C VAL A 47 -9.46 -3.45 -6.82
N GLY A 48 -8.19 -3.81 -6.62
CA GLY A 48 -7.80 -4.98 -5.85
C GLY A 48 -7.69 -4.63 -4.36
N ALA A 49 -6.51 -4.82 -3.79
CA ALA A 49 -6.26 -4.57 -2.37
C ALA A 49 -5.14 -3.56 -2.13
N LYS A 50 -5.13 -2.98 -0.93
CA LYS A 50 -4.00 -2.21 -0.39
C LYS A 50 -2.89 -3.16 0.06
N LEU A 51 -1.63 -2.84 -0.22
CA LEU A 51 -0.49 -3.70 0.15
C LEU A 51 -0.17 -3.62 1.64
N ASP A 52 -0.41 -2.47 2.27
CA ASP A 52 -0.20 -2.32 3.70
C ASP A 52 -1.48 -2.64 4.47
N GLN A 53 -1.60 -3.89 4.91
CA GLN A 53 -2.71 -4.34 5.73
C GLN A 53 -2.39 -4.11 7.21
N PRO A 54 -3.33 -3.56 8.00
CA PRO A 54 -3.13 -3.40 9.43
C PRO A 54 -2.89 -4.79 10.04
N GLN A 55 -1.67 -5.01 10.54
CA GLN A 55 -1.39 -6.18 11.36
C GLN A 55 -2.37 -6.17 12.54
N LYS A 56 -3.10 -7.27 12.76
CA LYS A 56 -3.89 -7.48 13.98
C LYS A 56 -2.93 -7.51 15.16
N LYS A 57 -2.52 -6.35 15.66
CA LYS A 57 -1.95 -6.25 17.01
C LYS A 57 -3.07 -6.73 17.92
N GLN A 58 -2.86 -7.87 18.58
CA GLN A 58 -3.70 -8.26 19.70
C GLN A 58 -3.79 -7.03 20.61
N SER A 59 -5.01 -6.60 20.91
CA SER A 59 -5.29 -5.52 21.85
C SER A 59 -4.91 -5.99 23.25
N GLY A 60 -3.62 -6.21 23.49
CA GLY A 60 -3.06 -6.38 24.82
C GLY A 60 -3.08 -5.03 25.52
N ASN A 61 -3.41 -5.02 26.81
CA ASN A 61 -3.32 -3.83 27.64
C ASN A 61 -1.93 -3.19 27.46
N ILE A 62 -1.89 -1.95 26.98
CA ILE A 62 -0.65 -1.18 26.88
C ILE A 62 -0.15 -0.97 28.32
N GLY A 63 0.92 -1.69 28.69
CA GLY A 63 1.50 -1.62 30.02
C GLY A 63 1.95 -0.20 30.38
N ALA A 64 1.92 0.14 31.67
CA ALA A 64 2.21 1.48 32.17
C ALA A 64 3.54 2.06 31.64
N MET A 65 4.59 1.23 31.54
CA MET A 65 5.89 1.64 30.98
C MET A 65 5.80 2.12 29.52
N ASN A 66 4.98 1.47 28.69
CA ASN A 66 4.78 1.91 27.31
C ASN A 66 3.99 3.21 27.24
N ARG A 67 3.04 3.43 28.16
CA ARG A 67 2.32 4.71 28.27
C ARG A 67 3.28 5.83 28.66
N PHE A 68 4.14 5.61 29.66
CA PHE A 68 5.15 6.59 30.07
C PHE A 68 6.13 6.90 28.93
N LYS A 69 6.62 5.89 28.20
CA LYS A 69 7.49 6.11 27.03
C LYS A 69 6.80 6.92 25.94
N ASN A 70 5.52 6.69 25.68
CA ASN A 70 4.76 7.44 24.68
C ASN A 70 4.52 8.89 25.12
N LEU A 71 4.18 9.10 26.40
CA LEU A 71 4.04 10.44 26.96
C LEU A 71 5.36 11.23 26.89
N ASP A 72 6.47 10.61 27.28
CA ASP A 72 7.80 11.25 27.25
C ASP A 72 8.25 11.59 25.82
N LYS A 73 8.07 10.66 24.87
CA LYS A 73 8.54 10.84 23.49
C LYS A 73 7.62 11.67 22.61
N LYS A 74 6.30 11.51 22.79
CA LYS A 74 5.28 12.02 21.87
C LYS A 74 4.27 12.96 22.55
N GLY A 75 4.32 13.13 23.88
CA GLY A 75 3.35 13.93 24.61
C GLY A 75 1.93 13.34 24.63
N THR A 76 1.76 12.05 24.31
CA THR A 76 0.44 11.42 24.14
C THR A 76 0.36 10.10 24.91
N ASP A 77 -0.80 9.83 25.52
CA ASP A 77 -1.05 8.64 26.34
C ASP A 77 -1.52 7.41 25.55
N SER A 78 -1.91 7.63 24.28
CA SER A 78 -2.58 6.70 23.39
C SER A 78 -2.20 6.97 21.93
N ASN A 79 -2.49 6.02 21.03
CA ASN A 79 -2.43 6.27 19.59
C ASN A 79 -3.50 7.30 19.25
N THR A 80 -3.09 8.49 18.83
CA THR A 80 -3.98 9.61 18.56
C THR A 80 -4.67 9.44 17.20
N ALA A 81 -5.83 10.11 17.02
CA ALA A 81 -6.59 10.05 15.76
C ALA A 81 -5.83 10.58 14.54
N THR A 82 -4.74 11.33 14.74
CA THR A 82 -3.87 11.86 13.70
C THR A 82 -2.78 10.89 13.24
N ASP A 83 -2.65 9.71 13.86
CA ASP A 83 -1.64 8.73 13.47
C ASP A 83 -2.05 8.03 12.16
N ILE A 84 -1.26 8.25 11.10
CA ILE A 84 -1.40 7.49 9.86
C ILE A 84 -1.00 6.04 10.18
N LYS A 85 -1.92 5.10 9.95
CA LYS A 85 -1.73 3.69 10.33
C LYS A 85 -0.87 2.89 9.36
N THR A 86 -0.48 3.48 8.25
CA THR A 86 0.36 2.86 7.23
C THR A 86 1.83 2.97 7.59
N GLN A 87 2.66 2.12 7.02
CA GLN A 87 4.11 2.16 7.22
C GLN A 87 4.70 3.46 6.69
N HIS A 88 4.20 3.96 5.56
CA HIS A 88 4.51 5.31 5.12
C HIS A 88 3.70 6.35 5.91
N GLN A 89 4.35 7.45 6.28
CA GLN A 89 3.76 8.58 7.00
C GLN A 89 3.65 9.83 6.13
N ASN A 90 3.93 9.69 4.83
CA ASN A 90 3.79 10.75 3.84
C ASN A 90 3.61 10.14 2.43
N THR A 91 3.37 10.99 1.45
CA THR A 91 3.20 10.65 0.02
C THR A 91 4.36 9.78 -0.47
N ASN A 92 4.02 8.74 -1.24
CA ASN A 92 4.98 7.79 -1.79
C ASN A 92 4.87 7.60 -3.31
N GLN A 93 5.92 7.03 -3.88
CA GLN A 93 6.00 6.58 -5.26
C GLN A 93 6.38 5.10 -5.33
N VAL A 94 6.01 4.39 -6.40
CA VAL A 94 6.27 2.96 -6.60
C VAL A 94 7.09 2.70 -7.86
N SER A 95 7.98 1.71 -7.77
CA SER A 95 8.73 1.16 -8.90
C SER A 95 8.88 -0.36 -8.77
N VAL A 96 9.10 -1.04 -9.90
CA VAL A 96 9.48 -2.46 -9.90
C VAL A 96 10.89 -2.56 -9.35
N HIS A 97 11.07 -3.40 -8.33
CA HIS A 97 12.38 -3.66 -7.73
C HIS A 97 12.99 -4.96 -8.29
N THR A 98 12.20 -6.03 -8.38
CA THR A 98 12.66 -7.33 -8.86
C THR A 98 11.70 -7.93 -9.85
N GLY A 99 12.23 -8.40 -10.98
CA GLY A 99 11.46 -8.91 -12.11
C GLY A 99 11.28 -7.84 -13.19
N THR A 100 10.24 -8.00 -14.00
CA THR A 100 9.90 -7.07 -15.08
C THR A 100 8.49 -6.54 -14.88
N LYS A 101 8.06 -5.59 -15.71
CA LYS A 101 6.67 -5.11 -15.70
C LYS A 101 5.65 -6.18 -16.12
N ASN A 102 6.10 -7.27 -16.73
CA ASN A 102 5.25 -8.39 -17.14
C ASN A 102 5.23 -9.53 -16.09
N ASP A 103 6.25 -9.60 -15.23
CA ASP A 103 6.39 -10.60 -14.17
C ASP A 103 7.24 -10.04 -13.03
N ALA A 104 6.65 -9.17 -12.23
CA ALA A 104 7.31 -8.58 -11.06
C ALA A 104 7.13 -9.51 -9.85
N SER A 105 8.22 -9.78 -9.15
CA SER A 105 8.16 -10.48 -7.84
C SER A 105 8.15 -9.51 -6.67
N LYS A 106 8.81 -8.35 -6.81
CA LYS A 106 8.89 -7.32 -5.77
C LYS A 106 8.72 -5.93 -6.34
N VAL A 107 8.01 -5.09 -5.61
CA VAL A 107 7.94 -3.64 -5.85
C VAL A 107 8.54 -2.89 -4.66
N ALA A 108 9.14 -1.73 -4.93
CA ALA A 108 9.63 -0.82 -3.90
C ALA A 108 8.73 0.42 -3.87
N THR A 109 8.48 0.93 -2.67
CA THR A 109 7.93 2.27 -2.49
C THR A 109 8.90 3.18 -1.76
N SER A 110 9.13 4.36 -2.30
CA SER A 110 9.89 5.44 -1.66
C SER A 110 8.94 6.56 -1.26
N GLY A 111 9.08 7.06 -0.03
CA GLY A 111 8.22 8.12 0.49
C GLY A 111 8.96 9.39 0.84
N LEU A 112 8.22 10.51 0.88
CA LEU A 112 8.73 11.80 1.40
C LEU A 112 9.00 11.77 2.91
N ASP A 113 8.58 10.69 3.59
CA ASP A 113 8.95 10.36 4.96
C ASP A 113 10.35 9.76 5.09
N GLY A 114 11.08 9.61 3.98
CA GLY A 114 12.44 9.06 3.95
C GLY A 114 12.48 7.54 3.98
N ASN A 115 11.33 6.86 3.96
CA ASN A 115 11.26 5.41 4.00
C ASN A 115 11.36 4.81 2.60
N LEU A 116 12.05 3.67 2.50
CA LEU A 116 12.03 2.76 1.36
C LEU A 116 11.50 1.41 1.82
N ILE A 117 10.38 0.96 1.27
CA ILE A 117 9.71 -0.28 1.68
C ILE A 117 9.65 -1.24 0.49
N LEU A 118 10.06 -2.49 0.73
CA LEU A 118 9.98 -3.57 -0.25
C LEU A 118 8.74 -4.42 0.01
N TRP A 119 7.96 -4.65 -1.04
CA TRP A 119 6.76 -5.47 -1.02
C TRP A 119 6.98 -6.72 -1.87
N ASP A 120 6.91 -7.90 -1.24
CA ASP A 120 6.95 -9.18 -1.94
C ASP A 120 5.54 -9.56 -2.41
N LEU A 121 5.31 -9.50 -3.72
CA LEU A 121 3.96 -9.61 -4.28
C LEU A 121 3.35 -11.00 -4.03
N LYS A 122 4.16 -12.05 -4.12
CA LYS A 122 3.70 -13.44 -3.86
C LYS A 122 3.27 -13.58 -2.40
N SER A 123 4.09 -13.09 -1.46
CA SER A 123 3.74 -13.12 -0.03
C SER A 123 2.46 -12.33 0.26
N GLN A 124 2.24 -11.20 -0.42
CA GLN A 124 1.03 -10.40 -0.29
C GLN A 124 -0.22 -11.13 -0.82
N GLU A 125 -0.14 -11.80 -1.96
CA GLU A 125 -1.27 -12.60 -2.48
C GLU A 125 -1.69 -13.70 -1.51
N PHE A 126 -0.74 -14.39 -0.87
CA PHE A 126 -1.07 -15.40 0.14
C PHE A 126 -1.71 -14.78 1.41
N SER A 127 -1.27 -13.59 1.80
CA SER A 127 -1.70 -12.94 3.05
C SER A 127 -3.02 -12.19 2.92
N ILE A 128 -3.35 -11.72 1.71
CA ILE A 128 -4.51 -10.89 1.43
C ILE A 128 -5.51 -11.71 0.63
N GLN A 129 -6.54 -12.24 1.28
CA GLN A 129 -7.52 -13.15 0.67
C GLN A 129 -8.17 -12.61 -0.62
N ALA A 130 -8.34 -11.30 -0.74
CA ALA A 130 -8.95 -10.64 -1.90
C ALA A 130 -7.95 -10.22 -2.99
N LEU A 131 -6.64 -10.42 -2.81
CA LEU A 131 -5.63 -9.97 -3.74
C LEU A 131 -5.30 -11.05 -4.77
N ARG A 132 -5.34 -10.68 -6.06
CA ARG A 132 -4.90 -11.48 -7.20
C ARG A 132 -4.05 -10.59 -8.11
N ILE A 133 -2.80 -10.96 -8.33
CA ILE A 133 -1.84 -10.26 -9.18
C ILE A 133 -1.49 -11.14 -10.39
N ALA A 134 -1.44 -12.46 -10.20
CA ALA A 134 -1.30 -13.49 -11.23
C ALA A 134 -2.29 -14.65 -11.07
#